data_AF-A0A064CP90-F1
#
_entry.id   AF-A0A064CP90-F1
#
_cell.length_a   1.000
_cell.length_b   1.000
_cell.length_c   1.000
_cell.angle_alpha   90.00
_cell.angle_beta   90.00
_cell.angle_gamma   90.00
#
_symmetry.space_group_name_H-M   'P 1'
#
loop_
_entity.id
_entity.type
_entity.pdbx_description
1 polymer ?
#
loop_
_entity_poly.entity_id
_entity_poly.type
_entity_poly.pdbx_seq_one_letter_code
_entity_poly.pdbx_strand_id
1 'polypeptide(L)'
;MKHNRTRQPYAWLGAGAVTLGIGAAMAAGSAVASADTGHPGTAATKSDSSSSASGAKTGSGHLRPRTAGAPAGDRIPTTSSSKSTSAPATAAQRSVGVGTAKPTATVDSTTSTTSAAAQDNPGYGNQSFLPGNGVVVPGSAVKLALQEIAQTQSVLQAKTWGTGNIVAGAASVVPQMFLTEAAWALNTWQNSMDGVKAAVANTTGVPVVHQLAQLSLLATMMLPTAAGLALNAADSTVPLVGILGSPTAATQARDLISLAKTNGMVYSVHLLRTQGAAEIVYISVNGGPVVPIQLDTGSSGLTILRKYVGQKDLGPSTGSDSGGYGDDENSVFYNYHTYSTTIDFGGGAITAPGNIRIVDADSENAFDNYGTAPQGTAGTLGIGANVGSGPTLNALLPGETKDGMLMYEKLIGPWGLVVFGPNPLPSKGSVSGTPVGDVQIQINDQPKTTVRINVDSGGETGNLPFSVAGDARDGTNLKPGTKVSVYSADGQTLLYTYVVNGTNSPALYDEVTQTGTKPNTGRIPWNLGPMYIDYGTPDRLGATHFDYF
;
A
#
# COMPACT_ATOMS: atom_id res chain seq x y z
N MET A 1 2.48 45.52 -28.12
CA MET A 1 1.20 44.77 -28.03
C MET A 1 1.16 44.09 -26.68
N LYS A 2 0.19 44.46 -25.82
CA LYS A 2 0.05 43.94 -24.44
C LYS A 2 -0.72 42.62 -24.48
N HIS A 3 -0.12 41.52 -24.00
CA HIS A 3 -0.83 40.25 -23.81
C HIS A 3 -1.41 40.19 -22.39
N ASN A 4 -2.75 40.22 -22.33
CA ASN A 4 -3.52 39.92 -21.11
C ASN A 4 -3.36 38.43 -20.75
N ARG A 5 -2.84 38.16 -19.55
CA ARG A 5 -2.93 36.85 -18.90
C ARG A 5 -4.20 36.83 -18.05
N THR A 6 -5.22 36.11 -18.51
CA THR A 6 -6.38 35.74 -17.71
C THR A 6 -5.98 34.64 -16.72
N ARG A 7 -5.96 34.95 -15.42
CA ARG A 7 -5.89 33.97 -14.34
C ARG A 7 -7.30 33.44 -14.09
N GLN A 8 -7.52 32.14 -14.26
CA GLN A 8 -8.71 31.47 -13.72
C GLN A 8 -8.43 31.04 -12.27
N PRO A 9 -9.33 31.32 -11.31
CA PRO A 9 -9.24 30.77 -9.97
C PRO A 9 -9.84 29.35 -9.93
N TYR A 10 -9.07 28.40 -9.41
CA TYR A 10 -9.56 27.06 -9.08
C TYR A 10 -10.55 27.14 -7.92
N ALA A 11 -11.74 26.59 -8.13
CA ALA A 11 -12.75 26.39 -7.12
C ALA A 11 -12.32 25.28 -6.14
N TRP A 12 -11.65 25.65 -5.05
CA TRP A 12 -11.28 24.76 -3.94
C TRP A 12 -11.96 25.14 -2.61
N LEU A 13 -13.07 25.89 -2.68
CA LEU A 13 -13.80 26.38 -1.49
C LEU A 13 -15.06 25.58 -1.14
N GLY A 14 -15.38 24.50 -1.85
CA GLY A 14 -16.63 23.75 -1.66
C GLY A 14 -16.58 22.60 -0.64
N ALA A 15 -15.41 22.06 -0.30
CA ALA A 15 -15.31 20.84 0.51
C ALA A 15 -15.20 21.10 2.03
N GLY A 16 -14.77 22.30 2.46
CA GLY A 16 -14.51 22.57 3.88
C GLY A 16 -15.75 22.85 4.74
N ALA A 17 -16.86 23.30 4.13
CA ALA A 17 -18.05 23.71 4.88
C ALA A 17 -19.00 22.55 5.26
N VAL A 18 -18.95 21.42 4.54
CA VAL A 18 -19.82 20.27 4.80
C VAL A 18 -19.27 19.37 5.92
N THR A 19 -17.95 19.32 6.09
CA THR A 19 -17.28 18.46 7.08
C THR A 19 -17.47 18.92 8.53
N LEU A 20 -17.60 20.24 8.77
CA LEU A 20 -17.84 20.79 10.11
C LEU A 20 -19.27 20.57 10.62
N GLY A 21 -20.27 20.53 9.72
CA GLY A 21 -21.68 20.38 10.10
C GLY A 21 -22.09 18.95 10.47
N ILE A 22 -21.42 17.94 9.91
CA ILE A 22 -21.80 16.52 10.11
C ILE A 22 -21.01 15.89 11.26
N GLY A 23 -19.76 16.31 11.49
CA GLY A 23 -18.92 15.76 12.57
C GLY A 23 -19.46 16.03 13.99
N ALA A 24 -20.08 17.19 14.23
CA ALA A 24 -20.65 17.53 15.53
C ALA A 24 -22.01 16.84 15.80
N ALA A 25 -22.79 16.53 14.76
CA ALA A 25 -24.13 15.95 14.92
C ALA A 25 -24.11 14.43 15.17
N MET A 26 -23.10 13.71 14.68
CA MET A 26 -23.02 12.24 14.80
C MET A 26 -22.37 11.76 16.10
N ALA A 27 -21.62 12.60 16.81
CA ALA A 27 -20.97 12.23 18.08
C ALA A 27 -21.90 12.30 19.30
N ALA A 28 -23.13 12.81 19.16
CA ALA A 28 -24.01 13.14 20.29
C ALA A 28 -25.18 12.15 20.52
N GLY A 29 -25.25 11.00 19.84
CA GLY A 29 -26.42 10.13 20.02
C GLY A 29 -26.26 8.68 19.58
N SER A 30 -25.93 7.81 20.51
CA SER A 30 -26.33 6.40 20.46
C SER A 30 -26.99 6.04 21.80
N ALA A 31 -28.30 6.24 21.86
CA ALA A 31 -29.14 5.61 22.88
C ALA A 31 -29.31 4.13 22.51
N VAL A 32 -28.94 3.26 23.42
CA VAL A 32 -29.06 1.81 23.31
C VAL A 32 -30.55 1.45 23.44
N ALA A 33 -31.15 0.86 22.40
CA ALA A 33 -32.50 0.29 22.49
C ALA A 33 -32.38 -1.20 22.86
N SER A 34 -32.75 -1.54 24.09
CA SER A 34 -32.95 -2.91 24.56
C SER A 34 -34.29 -3.44 24.01
N ALA A 35 -34.27 -4.52 23.24
CA ALA A 35 -35.47 -5.20 22.79
C ALA A 35 -35.93 -6.20 23.86
N ASP A 36 -37.04 -5.88 24.53
CA ASP A 36 -37.74 -6.81 25.42
C ASP A 36 -38.68 -7.71 24.60
N THR A 37 -38.66 -9.00 24.90
CA THR A 37 -39.41 -10.05 24.20
C THR A 37 -40.79 -10.23 24.82
N GLY A 38 -41.85 -9.88 24.08
CA GLY A 38 -43.21 -10.22 24.49
C GLY A 38 -44.27 -9.99 23.41
N HIS A 39 -44.75 -11.09 22.81
CA HIS A 39 -46.09 -11.23 22.21
C HIS A 39 -46.99 -11.95 23.25
N PRO A 40 -48.35 -12.01 23.15
CA PRO A 40 -49.21 -11.73 21.99
C PRO A 40 -50.50 -10.91 22.29
N GLY A 41 -51.24 -10.48 21.25
CA GLY A 41 -52.63 -10.00 21.43
C GLY A 41 -53.26 -9.33 20.21
N THR A 42 -54.26 -10.00 19.64
CA THR A 42 -55.13 -9.68 18.49
C THR A 42 -56.00 -8.41 18.62
N ALA A 43 -56.22 -7.67 17.51
CA ALA A 43 -57.52 -7.53 16.81
C ALA A 43 -57.61 -6.32 15.84
N ALA A 44 -58.18 -6.63 14.68
CA ALA A 44 -58.76 -5.84 13.57
C ALA A 44 -59.04 -4.32 13.72
N THR A 45 -58.84 -3.56 12.64
CA THR A 45 -59.94 -3.02 11.80
C THR A 45 -59.47 -2.39 10.48
N LYS A 46 -60.35 -2.48 9.47
CA LYS A 46 -60.23 -2.06 8.06
C LYS A 46 -60.31 -0.53 7.87
N SER A 47 -59.72 -0.03 6.80
CA SER A 47 -60.39 0.94 5.90
C SER A 47 -59.75 0.94 4.50
N ASP A 48 -60.62 0.99 3.51
CA ASP A 48 -60.41 0.87 2.07
C ASP A 48 -60.07 2.21 1.37
N SER A 49 -59.71 2.08 0.08
CA SER A 49 -59.76 3.06 -1.01
C SER A 49 -58.47 3.89 -1.21
N SER A 50 -57.98 4.16 -2.42
CA SER A 50 -58.49 4.00 -3.78
C SER A 50 -57.34 4.02 -4.81
N SER A 51 -57.65 3.45 -5.97
CA SER A 51 -56.91 3.37 -7.22
C SER A 51 -56.55 4.72 -7.88
N SER A 52 -55.42 4.78 -8.57
CA SER A 52 -55.40 5.17 -10.00
C SER A 52 -54.10 4.77 -10.68
N ALA A 53 -54.27 4.15 -11.86
CA ALA A 53 -53.23 3.75 -12.79
C ALA A 53 -53.26 4.68 -14.02
N SER A 54 -52.08 4.98 -14.56
CA SER A 54 -51.83 5.28 -15.98
C SER A 54 -50.31 5.30 -16.17
N GLY A 55 -49.67 4.81 -17.21
CA GLY A 55 -50.08 4.19 -18.47
C GLY A 55 -48.78 4.04 -19.27
N ALA A 56 -48.53 2.84 -19.81
CA ALA A 56 -47.34 2.51 -20.58
C ALA A 56 -47.35 3.16 -21.98
N LYS A 57 -46.16 3.46 -22.52
CA LYS A 57 -45.93 3.44 -23.97
C LYS A 57 -44.61 2.76 -24.32
N THR A 58 -44.76 1.83 -25.24
CA THR A 58 -43.80 0.99 -25.94
C THR A 58 -43.07 1.73 -27.06
N GLY A 59 -41.88 1.25 -27.42
CA GLY A 59 -41.14 1.67 -28.61
C GLY A 59 -40.02 0.69 -28.93
N SER A 60 -40.34 -0.38 -29.66
CA SER A 60 -39.39 -1.33 -30.23
C SER A 60 -38.72 -0.76 -31.50
N GLY A 61 -37.44 -1.06 -31.69
CA GLY A 61 -36.70 -0.83 -32.93
C GLY A 61 -35.48 -1.74 -33.04
N HIS A 62 -35.65 -2.90 -33.67
CA HIS A 62 -34.58 -3.75 -34.18
C HIS A 62 -33.76 -3.02 -35.25
N LEU A 63 -32.45 -3.29 -35.35
CA LEU A 63 -31.79 -3.81 -36.56
C LEU A 63 -30.34 -4.26 -36.25
N ARG A 64 -29.92 -5.29 -36.98
CA ARG A 64 -28.74 -6.15 -36.82
C ARG A 64 -27.61 -5.71 -37.81
N PRO A 65 -26.49 -6.44 -37.99
CA PRO A 65 -25.13 -5.89 -37.97
C PRO A 65 -24.49 -5.74 -39.37
N ARG A 66 -23.32 -5.08 -39.44
CA ARG A 66 -22.43 -5.14 -40.61
C ARG A 66 -20.99 -5.46 -40.21
N THR A 67 -20.47 -6.44 -40.94
CA THR A 67 -19.15 -7.05 -40.95
C THR A 67 -18.15 -6.27 -41.82
N ALA A 68 -16.87 -6.63 -41.63
CA ALA A 68 -15.75 -6.68 -42.59
C ALA A 68 -14.67 -5.59 -42.48
N GLY A 69 -13.41 -6.05 -42.44
CA GLY A 69 -12.25 -5.24 -42.81
C GLY A 69 -10.92 -5.63 -42.15
N ALA A 70 -10.42 -6.85 -42.36
CA ALA A 70 -8.98 -7.11 -42.29
C ALA A 70 -8.29 -6.56 -43.55
N PRO A 71 -6.97 -6.31 -43.50
CA PRO A 71 -6.12 -6.91 -44.52
C PRO A 71 -4.86 -7.57 -43.93
N ALA A 72 -4.42 -8.59 -44.66
CA ALA A 72 -3.22 -9.42 -44.45
C ALA A 72 -2.01 -8.91 -45.26
N GLY A 73 -0.83 -9.47 -44.99
CA GLY A 73 0.38 -9.45 -45.84
C GLY A 73 1.50 -8.57 -45.24
N ASP A 74 2.74 -9.01 -45.02
CA ASP A 74 3.50 -10.01 -45.76
C ASP A 74 4.47 -10.83 -44.90
N ARG A 75 4.63 -12.10 -45.31
CA ARG A 75 5.75 -13.00 -44.99
C ARG A 75 6.69 -13.01 -46.20
N ILE A 76 8.01 -13.00 -45.99
CA ILE A 76 8.99 -13.75 -46.81
C ILE A 76 10.18 -14.18 -45.90
N PRO A 77 10.84 -15.35 -46.16
CA PRO A 77 11.44 -16.21 -45.12
C PRO A 77 12.96 -16.50 -45.29
N THR A 78 13.46 -17.41 -44.42
CA THR A 78 14.63 -18.34 -44.59
C THR A 78 16.04 -17.71 -44.58
N THR A 79 17.14 -18.27 -44.06
CA THR A 79 17.58 -19.59 -43.54
C THR A 79 19.05 -19.45 -43.11
N SER A 80 19.53 -20.22 -42.11
CA SER A 80 20.86 -20.89 -41.99
C SER A 80 21.31 -20.95 -40.52
N SER A 81 21.29 -22.09 -39.82
CA SER A 81 22.31 -23.16 -39.78
C SER A 81 23.75 -22.72 -39.44
N SER A 82 24.20 -23.03 -38.22
CA SER A 82 25.55 -23.54 -37.87
C SER A 82 25.68 -23.63 -36.34
N LYS A 83 25.75 -24.84 -35.80
CA LYS A 83 26.97 -25.55 -35.37
C LYS A 83 27.58 -25.01 -34.08
N SER A 84 27.34 -25.80 -33.03
CA SER A 84 28.16 -25.96 -31.83
C SER A 84 29.65 -26.11 -32.13
N THR A 85 30.50 -25.43 -31.36
CA THR A 85 31.76 -25.99 -30.85
C THR A 85 32.17 -25.27 -29.57
N SER A 86 32.62 -26.09 -28.64
CA SER A 86 32.92 -25.91 -27.23
C SER A 86 34.35 -25.43 -26.92
N ALA A 87 34.51 -24.97 -25.66
CA ALA A 87 35.65 -25.13 -24.73
C ALA A 87 36.58 -23.91 -24.49
N PRO A 88 37.29 -23.83 -23.34
CA PRO A 88 36.91 -24.24 -21.98
C PRO A 88 37.23 -23.16 -20.90
N ALA A 89 36.55 -23.23 -19.76
CA ALA A 89 36.89 -22.49 -18.54
C ALA A 89 37.77 -23.31 -17.60
N THR A 90 38.76 -22.63 -17.03
CA THR A 90 39.86 -23.13 -16.20
C THR A 90 39.45 -23.45 -14.76
N ALA A 91 39.90 -24.61 -14.30
CA ALA A 91 40.22 -25.09 -12.94
C ALA A 91 39.81 -24.26 -11.71
N ALA A 92 38.95 -24.84 -10.88
CA ALA A 92 38.82 -24.55 -9.45
C ALA A 92 39.68 -25.52 -8.61
N GLN A 93 40.52 -24.98 -7.73
CA GLN A 93 41.31 -25.74 -6.76
C GLN A 93 40.47 -26.08 -5.51
N ARG A 94 40.59 -27.34 -5.09
CA ARG A 94 40.20 -27.90 -3.79
C ARG A 94 41.04 -27.33 -2.66
N SER A 95 40.43 -27.22 -1.47
CA SER A 95 41.11 -27.46 -0.20
C SER A 95 40.22 -28.27 0.74
N VAL A 96 40.83 -29.31 1.30
CA VAL A 96 40.28 -30.34 2.20
C VAL A 96 40.66 -29.97 3.63
N GLY A 97 39.77 -30.22 4.60
CA GLY A 97 40.06 -30.13 6.03
C GLY A 97 39.16 -31.06 6.86
N VAL A 98 39.69 -32.26 7.13
CA VAL A 98 39.28 -33.26 8.15
C VAL A 98 39.43 -32.62 9.54
N GLY A 99 38.68 -32.85 10.62
CA GLY A 99 37.67 -33.82 11.03
C GLY A 99 37.92 -34.17 12.52
N THR A 100 36.89 -34.23 13.38
CA THR A 100 36.92 -34.97 14.66
C THR A 100 35.49 -35.20 15.17
N ALA A 101 35.24 -36.37 15.77
CA ALA A 101 33.92 -36.96 16.00
C ALA A 101 33.58 -37.25 17.48
N LYS A 102 32.25 -37.29 17.76
CA LYS A 102 31.45 -38.09 18.74
C LYS A 102 31.53 -37.79 20.27
N PRO A 103 30.53 -38.21 21.12
CA PRO A 103 29.45 -39.20 20.90
C PRO A 103 27.99 -38.93 21.39
N THR A 104 27.06 -39.57 20.66
CA THR A 104 25.86 -40.38 21.04
C THR A 104 25.03 -40.09 22.29
N ALA A 105 23.71 -39.93 22.10
CA ALA A 105 22.68 -40.54 22.97
C ALA A 105 21.47 -40.99 22.13
N THR A 106 21.05 -42.24 22.34
CA THR A 106 19.97 -42.97 21.68
C THR A 106 18.69 -42.87 22.52
N VAL A 107 17.54 -42.51 21.94
CA VAL A 107 16.20 -42.87 22.47
C VAL A 107 15.23 -43.11 21.30
N ASP A 108 14.39 -44.11 21.50
CA ASP A 108 13.54 -44.86 20.57
C ASP A 108 12.50 -44.11 19.72
N SER A 109 12.28 -44.77 18.59
CA SER A 109 11.28 -44.58 17.54
C SER A 109 9.82 -44.54 18.04
N THR A 110 9.09 -43.50 17.66
CA THR A 110 7.65 -43.59 17.40
C THR A 110 7.34 -42.97 16.04
N THR A 111 6.85 -43.81 15.15
CA THR A 111 6.49 -43.51 13.76
C THR A 111 5.34 -42.51 13.74
N SER A 112 5.62 -41.27 13.35
CA SER A 112 4.61 -40.32 12.88
C SER A 112 5.07 -39.80 11.52
N THR A 113 4.25 -40.04 10.50
CA THR A 113 4.41 -39.49 9.15
C THR A 113 4.30 -37.97 9.23
N THR A 114 5.45 -37.32 9.40
CA THR A 114 5.60 -35.87 9.27
C THR A 114 5.80 -35.53 7.80
N SER A 115 4.91 -34.69 7.29
CA SER A 115 5.02 -34.02 6.00
C SER A 115 6.42 -33.45 5.83
N ALA A 116 7.00 -33.66 4.65
CA ALA A 116 8.30 -33.13 4.28
C ALA A 116 8.36 -31.62 4.58
N ALA A 117 9.31 -31.24 5.45
CA ALA A 117 9.66 -29.85 5.70
C ALA A 117 10.00 -29.20 4.36
N ALA A 118 9.35 -28.07 4.08
CA ALA A 118 9.67 -27.21 2.95
C ALA A 118 11.17 -26.89 2.98
N GLN A 119 11.89 -27.25 1.91
CA GLN A 119 13.27 -26.82 1.75
C GLN A 119 13.31 -25.30 1.64
N ASP A 120 14.16 -24.67 2.46
CA ASP A 120 14.61 -23.29 2.28
C ASP A 120 15.04 -23.08 0.83
N ASN A 121 14.28 -22.26 0.09
CA ASN A 121 14.57 -21.89 -1.28
C ASN A 121 15.41 -20.59 -1.25
N PRO A 122 16.68 -20.60 -1.70
CA PRO A 122 17.63 -19.50 -1.50
C PRO A 122 17.31 -18.18 -2.23
N GLY A 123 16.18 -18.09 -2.93
CA GLY A 123 15.71 -16.87 -3.61
C GLY A 123 14.68 -16.04 -2.84
N TYR A 124 14.10 -16.58 -1.77
CA TYR A 124 13.09 -15.89 -0.96
C TYR A 124 13.61 -15.73 0.45
N GLY A 125 14.14 -14.54 0.75
CA GLY A 125 14.76 -14.24 2.02
C GLY A 125 13.80 -14.43 3.19
N ASN A 126 14.37 -14.75 4.35
CA ASN A 126 13.77 -14.51 5.66
C ASN A 126 14.40 -13.26 6.28
N GLN A 127 14.73 -12.27 5.43
CA GLN A 127 15.52 -11.09 5.79
C GLN A 127 14.69 -9.83 5.58
N SER A 128 14.49 -9.08 6.65
CA SER A 128 13.85 -7.78 6.55
C SER A 128 14.76 -6.76 5.85
N PHE A 129 14.18 -6.01 4.91
CA PHE A 129 14.77 -4.84 4.27
C PHE A 129 14.09 -3.53 4.73
N LEU A 130 13.27 -3.61 5.77
CA LEU A 130 12.75 -2.43 6.46
C LEU A 130 13.92 -1.70 7.16
N PRO A 131 14.06 -0.38 6.97
CA PRO A 131 15.15 0.40 7.54
C PRO A 131 15.07 0.52 9.07
N GLY A 132 16.25 0.66 9.70
CA GLY A 132 16.42 0.78 11.15
C GLY A 132 16.19 -0.52 11.93
N ASN A 133 16.60 -0.56 13.21
CA ASN A 133 16.43 -1.76 14.06
C ASN A 133 15.15 -1.74 14.91
N GLY A 134 14.35 -0.66 14.84
CA GLY A 134 13.12 -0.51 15.62
C GLY A 134 11.92 -1.10 14.88
N VAL A 135 11.19 -2.02 15.53
CA VAL A 135 9.90 -2.53 15.04
C VAL A 135 8.94 -1.34 14.92
N VAL A 136 8.23 -1.26 13.80
CA VAL A 136 7.11 -0.32 13.64
C VAL A 136 6.03 -0.76 14.61
N VAL A 137 5.66 0.11 15.56
CA VAL A 137 4.64 -0.19 16.58
C VAL A 137 3.42 0.67 16.30
N PRO A 138 2.33 0.10 15.75
CA PRO A 138 1.14 0.87 15.42
C PRO A 138 0.58 1.65 16.61
N GLY A 139 0.24 2.91 16.37
CA GLY A 139 -0.34 3.83 17.35
C GLY A 139 0.66 4.43 18.35
N SER A 140 1.96 4.10 18.23
CA SER A 140 3.01 4.65 19.11
C SER A 140 3.31 6.12 18.81
N ALA A 141 3.29 6.54 17.55
CA ALA A 141 3.51 7.93 17.16
C ALA A 141 2.32 8.80 17.57
N VAL A 142 1.08 8.32 17.46
CA VAL A 142 -0.10 9.04 17.95
C VAL A 142 -0.04 9.27 19.46
N LYS A 143 0.40 8.27 20.23
CA LYS A 143 0.63 8.43 21.67
C LYS A 143 1.69 9.49 21.97
N LEU A 144 2.77 9.51 21.20
CA LEU A 144 3.80 10.54 21.34
C LEU A 144 3.26 11.93 20.99
N ALA A 145 2.47 12.07 19.93
CA ALA A 145 1.83 13.33 19.56
C ALA A 145 0.89 13.85 20.66
N LEU A 146 0.10 12.97 21.28
CA LEU A 146 -0.74 13.32 22.43
C LEU A 146 0.08 13.82 23.63
N GLN A 147 1.24 13.21 23.89
CA GLN A 147 2.16 13.67 24.93
C GLN A 147 2.75 15.06 24.61
N GLU A 148 3.15 15.29 23.36
CA GLU A 148 3.70 16.57 22.89
C GLU A 148 2.65 17.69 22.95
N ILE A 149 1.39 17.38 22.62
CA ILE A 149 0.25 18.30 22.80
C ILE A 149 0.09 18.65 24.28
N ALA A 150 0.02 17.65 25.17
CA ALA A 150 -0.14 17.87 26.60
C ALA A 150 1.04 18.69 27.20
N GLN A 151 2.27 18.42 26.75
CA GLN A 151 3.45 19.19 27.13
C GLN A 151 3.35 20.65 26.65
N THR A 152 2.89 20.87 25.41
CA THR A 152 2.66 22.22 24.86
C THR A 152 1.68 23.00 25.73
N GLN A 153 0.55 22.38 26.08
CA GLN A 153 -0.46 22.98 26.95
C GLN A 153 0.11 23.35 28.33
N SER A 154 0.93 22.46 28.92
CA SER A 154 1.61 22.71 30.19
C SER A 154 2.61 23.88 30.10
N VAL A 155 3.43 23.93 29.04
CA VAL A 155 4.40 25.02 28.81
C VAL A 155 3.68 26.36 28.70
N LEU A 156 2.63 26.44 27.88
CA LEU A 156 1.85 27.66 27.71
C LEU A 156 1.25 28.10 29.05
N GLN A 157 0.61 27.21 29.81
CA GLN A 157 0.01 27.55 31.10
C GLN A 157 1.07 28.00 32.13
N ALA A 158 2.16 27.24 32.30
CA ALA A 158 3.17 27.50 33.31
C ALA A 158 3.93 28.81 33.04
N LYS A 159 4.19 29.14 31.77
CA LYS A 159 4.99 30.32 31.36
C LYS A 159 4.17 31.56 31.03
N THR A 160 2.85 31.51 31.24
CA THR A 160 1.96 32.66 31.07
C THR A 160 1.20 32.93 32.37
N TRP A 161 0.11 32.20 32.61
CA TRP A 161 -0.68 32.25 33.83
C TRP A 161 0.17 31.90 35.07
N GLY A 162 0.99 30.86 35.00
CA GLY A 162 1.83 30.39 36.11
C GLY A 162 2.92 31.39 36.54
N THR A 163 3.31 32.32 35.66
CA THR A 163 4.23 33.42 35.99
C THR A 163 3.50 34.71 36.34
N GLY A 164 2.17 34.71 36.41
CA GLY A 164 1.35 35.91 36.65
C GLY A 164 1.24 36.86 35.44
N ASN A 165 1.67 36.43 34.24
CA ASN A 165 1.52 37.23 33.02
C ASN A 165 0.11 37.03 32.45
N ILE A 166 -0.83 37.84 32.93
CA ILE A 166 -2.26 37.78 32.57
C ILE A 166 -2.47 38.05 31.07
N VAL A 167 -1.68 38.95 30.47
CA VAL A 167 -1.83 39.31 29.05
C VAL A 167 -1.40 38.17 28.14
N ALA A 168 -0.23 37.58 28.38
CA ALA A 168 0.19 36.36 27.68
C ALA A 168 -0.72 35.16 28.02
N GLY A 169 -1.27 35.14 29.23
CA GLY A 169 -2.25 34.15 29.67
C GLY A 169 -3.50 34.19 28.80
N ALA A 170 -4.11 35.36 28.65
CA ALA A 170 -5.27 35.55 27.78
C ALA A 170 -4.96 35.17 26.32
N ALA A 171 -3.78 35.55 25.84
CA ALA A 171 -3.31 35.18 24.50
C ALA A 171 -3.16 33.66 24.30
N SER A 172 -2.81 32.93 25.35
CA SER A 172 -2.62 31.48 25.30
C SER A 172 -3.93 30.68 25.19
N VAL A 173 -5.09 31.30 25.46
CA VAL A 173 -6.39 30.60 25.41
C VAL A 173 -6.69 30.04 24.02
N VAL A 174 -6.43 30.84 22.98
CA VAL A 174 -6.71 30.43 21.59
C VAL A 174 -5.88 29.20 21.17
N PRO A 175 -4.53 29.18 21.29
CA PRO A 175 -3.77 27.97 20.97
C PRO A 175 -4.14 26.79 21.87
N GLN A 176 -4.50 27.01 23.15
CA GLN A 176 -4.96 25.93 24.04
C GLN A 176 -6.25 25.26 23.56
N MET A 177 -7.20 26.02 23.01
CA MET A 177 -8.43 25.46 22.42
C MET A 177 -8.11 24.54 21.25
N PHE A 178 -7.29 24.99 20.30
CA PHE A 178 -6.87 24.18 19.15
C PHE A 178 -6.06 22.94 19.55
N LEU A 179 -5.18 23.05 20.56
CA LEU A 179 -4.47 21.90 21.11
C LEU A 179 -5.43 20.87 21.71
N THR A 180 -6.50 21.32 22.37
CA THR A 180 -7.53 20.45 22.94
C THR A 180 -8.32 19.74 21.85
N GLU A 181 -8.70 20.45 20.78
CA GLU A 181 -9.37 19.86 19.61
C GLU A 181 -8.49 18.80 18.93
N ALA A 182 -7.19 19.08 18.76
CA ALA A 182 -6.25 18.13 18.19
C ALA A 182 -6.12 16.86 19.06
N ALA A 183 -5.98 17.02 20.37
CA ALA A 183 -5.91 15.90 21.31
C ALA A 183 -7.19 15.06 21.29
N TRP A 184 -8.36 15.71 21.27
CA TRP A 184 -9.65 15.02 21.17
C TRP A 184 -9.73 14.19 19.90
N ALA A 185 -9.43 14.78 18.74
CA ALA A 185 -9.53 14.08 17.45
C ALA A 185 -8.59 12.86 17.37
N LEU A 186 -7.34 13.00 17.80
CA LEU A 186 -6.38 11.88 17.84
C LEU A 186 -6.81 10.78 18.80
N ASN A 187 -7.29 11.15 20.00
CA ASN A 187 -7.76 10.18 21.00
C ASN A 187 -9.03 9.46 20.53
N THR A 188 -9.96 10.17 19.89
CA THR A 188 -11.16 9.56 19.30
C THR A 188 -10.79 8.59 18.19
N TRP A 189 -9.88 8.96 17.28
CA TRP A 189 -9.37 8.05 16.25
C TRP A 189 -8.81 6.76 16.87
N GLN A 190 -7.89 6.91 17.83
CA GLN A 190 -7.18 5.79 18.45
C GLN A 190 -8.13 4.81 19.15
N ASN A 191 -9.21 5.30 19.75
CA ASN A 191 -10.15 4.47 20.50
C ASN A 191 -11.31 3.90 19.66
N SER A 192 -11.54 4.41 18.45
CA SER A 192 -12.71 4.02 17.64
C SER A 192 -12.38 3.21 16.40
N MET A 193 -11.16 3.34 15.84
CA MET A 193 -10.79 2.76 14.54
C MET A 193 -11.07 1.25 14.46
N ASP A 194 -10.66 0.49 15.48
CA ASP A 194 -10.82 -0.98 15.48
C ASP A 194 -12.30 -1.40 15.52
N GLY A 195 -13.10 -0.74 16.34
CA GLY A 195 -14.54 -1.01 16.43
C GLY A 195 -15.27 -0.71 15.12
N VAL A 196 -14.88 0.37 14.45
CA VAL A 196 -15.49 0.77 13.17
C VAL A 196 -15.08 -0.16 12.03
N LYS A 197 -13.81 -0.62 11.99
CA LYS A 197 -13.37 -1.67 11.05
C LYS A 197 -14.15 -2.97 11.25
N ALA A 198 -14.32 -3.41 12.50
CA ALA A 198 -15.09 -4.59 12.82
C ALA A 198 -16.56 -4.45 12.35
N ALA A 199 -17.16 -3.26 12.49
CA ALA A 199 -18.49 -3.00 11.97
C ALA A 199 -18.57 -3.14 10.44
N VAL A 200 -17.57 -2.65 9.69
CA VAL A 200 -17.52 -2.84 8.22
C VAL A 200 -17.43 -4.31 7.86
N ALA A 201 -16.52 -5.06 8.49
CA ALA A 201 -16.37 -6.49 8.24
C ALA A 201 -17.66 -7.28 8.51
N ASN A 202 -18.29 -7.05 9.66
CA ASN A 202 -19.47 -7.77 10.12
C ASN A 202 -20.74 -7.46 9.32
N THR A 203 -20.75 -6.36 8.57
CA THR A 203 -21.91 -5.91 7.80
C THR A 203 -21.80 -6.23 6.31
N THR A 204 -20.69 -6.83 5.88
CA THR A 204 -20.48 -7.30 4.51
C THR A 204 -21.67 -8.16 4.07
N GLY A 205 -22.32 -7.79 2.97
CA GLY A 205 -23.51 -8.47 2.45
C GLY A 205 -24.86 -7.94 2.94
N VAL A 206 -24.89 -6.94 3.82
CA VAL A 206 -26.11 -6.23 4.26
C VAL A 206 -26.05 -4.78 3.78
N PRO A 207 -26.58 -4.44 2.58
CA PRO A 207 -26.20 -3.22 1.85
C PRO A 207 -26.33 -1.91 2.63
N VAL A 208 -27.45 -1.66 3.31
CA VAL A 208 -27.70 -0.38 4.00
C VAL A 208 -26.84 -0.24 5.25
N VAL A 209 -26.71 -1.31 6.05
CA VAL A 209 -25.91 -1.29 7.28
C VAL A 209 -24.42 -1.18 6.94
N HIS A 210 -24.00 -1.84 5.86
CA HIS A 210 -22.64 -1.77 5.35
C HIS A 210 -22.25 -0.35 4.92
N GLN A 211 -23.12 0.36 4.19
CA GLN A 211 -22.88 1.74 3.78
C GLN A 211 -22.72 2.69 4.99
N LEU A 212 -23.51 2.50 6.05
CA LEU A 212 -23.38 3.28 7.28
C LEU A 212 -22.07 2.99 8.03
N ALA A 213 -21.64 1.72 8.04
CA ALA A 213 -20.36 1.32 8.61
C ALA A 213 -19.17 1.93 7.83
N GLN A 214 -19.24 1.90 6.49
CA GLN A 214 -18.23 2.53 5.61
C GLN A 214 -18.17 4.05 5.82
N LEU A 215 -19.32 4.73 5.97
CA LEU A 215 -19.35 6.16 6.25
C LEU A 215 -18.72 6.49 7.61
N SER A 216 -19.01 5.67 8.63
CA SER A 216 -18.40 5.80 9.96
C SER A 216 -16.89 5.60 9.90
N LEU A 217 -16.42 4.65 9.08
CA LEU A 217 -14.99 4.40 8.86
C LEU A 217 -14.33 5.61 8.23
N LEU A 218 -14.91 6.14 7.15
CA LEU A 218 -14.41 7.34 6.49
C LEU A 218 -14.34 8.53 7.45
N ALA A 219 -15.40 8.79 8.23
CA ALA A 219 -15.41 9.87 9.21
C ALA A 219 -14.29 9.71 10.26
N THR A 220 -14.08 8.47 10.73
CA THR A 220 -13.03 8.16 11.70
C THR A 220 -11.63 8.36 11.09
N MET A 221 -11.42 7.94 9.85
CA MET A 221 -10.15 8.12 9.13
C MET A 221 -9.78 9.60 8.92
N MET A 222 -10.76 10.51 8.91
CA MET A 222 -10.53 11.95 8.74
C MET A 222 -10.12 12.67 10.04
N LEU A 223 -10.29 12.05 11.22
CA LEU A 223 -9.98 12.67 12.51
C LEU A 223 -8.51 13.08 12.66
N PRO A 224 -7.49 12.28 12.24
CA PRO A 224 -6.10 12.74 12.26
C PRO A 224 -5.85 13.96 11.37
N THR A 225 -6.55 14.08 10.24
CA THR A 225 -6.48 15.27 9.39
C THR A 225 -7.05 16.50 10.11
N ALA A 226 -8.17 16.35 10.81
CA ALA A 226 -8.73 17.40 11.65
C ALA A 226 -7.76 17.83 12.76
N ALA A 227 -7.06 16.87 13.39
CA ALA A 227 -6.03 17.17 14.37
C ALA A 227 -4.87 17.98 13.77
N GLY A 228 -4.40 17.62 12.58
CA GLY A 228 -3.37 18.37 11.86
C GLY A 228 -3.79 19.82 11.55
N LEU A 229 -5.05 20.04 11.14
CA LEU A 229 -5.60 21.38 10.93
C LEU A 229 -5.64 22.20 12.22
N ALA A 230 -6.08 21.60 13.33
CA ALA A 230 -6.08 22.25 14.63
C ALA A 230 -4.65 22.58 15.11
N LEU A 231 -3.68 21.67 14.94
CA LEU A 231 -2.27 21.95 15.26
C LEU A 231 -1.68 23.07 14.40
N ASN A 232 -2.04 23.16 13.11
CA ASN A 232 -1.66 24.29 12.27
C ASN A 232 -2.25 25.62 12.78
N ALA A 233 -3.51 25.61 13.22
CA ALA A 233 -4.15 26.78 13.82
C ALA A 233 -3.49 27.18 15.15
N ALA A 234 -3.12 26.21 16.00
CA ALA A 234 -2.34 26.45 17.21
C ALA A 234 -0.99 27.11 16.87
N ASP A 235 -0.20 26.54 15.96
CA ASP A 235 1.10 27.12 15.55
C ASP A 235 0.97 28.55 15.02
N SER A 236 -0.10 28.83 14.27
CA SER A 236 -0.35 30.18 13.73
C SER A 236 -0.71 31.23 14.78
N THR A 237 -1.20 30.80 15.96
CA THR A 237 -1.67 31.70 17.02
C THR A 237 -0.68 31.84 18.18
N VAL A 238 0.24 30.87 18.35
CA VAL A 238 1.31 30.90 19.36
C VAL A 238 2.19 32.17 19.30
N PRO A 239 2.54 32.75 18.12
CA PRO A 239 3.34 33.99 18.08
C PRO A 239 2.75 35.16 18.87
N LEU A 240 1.42 35.22 19.03
CA LEU A 240 0.76 36.25 19.86
C LEU A 240 1.15 36.14 21.33
N VAL A 241 1.34 34.91 21.85
CA VAL A 241 1.83 34.67 23.21
C VAL A 241 3.25 35.23 23.37
N GLY A 242 4.07 35.10 22.33
CA GLY A 242 5.42 35.64 22.29
C GLY A 242 5.43 37.17 22.35
N ILE A 243 4.64 37.81 21.48
CA ILE A 243 4.50 39.28 21.42
C ILE A 243 3.97 39.84 22.74
N LEU A 244 3.08 39.13 23.41
CA LEU A 244 2.42 39.57 24.65
C LEU A 244 3.21 39.21 25.93
N GLY A 245 4.50 38.91 25.79
CA GLY A 245 5.44 38.88 26.90
C GLY A 245 5.88 37.48 27.35
N SER A 246 5.76 36.46 26.50
CA SER A 246 6.40 35.15 26.75
C SER A 246 7.06 34.53 25.50
N PRO A 247 8.11 35.15 24.92
CA PRO A 247 8.80 34.65 23.72
C PRO A 247 9.38 33.23 23.86
N THR A 248 9.89 32.90 25.04
CA THR A 248 10.42 31.56 25.35
C THR A 248 9.31 30.51 25.32
N ALA A 249 8.14 30.81 25.88
CA ALA A 249 6.99 29.91 25.84
C ALA A 249 6.52 29.69 24.41
N ALA A 250 6.45 30.77 23.63
CA ALA A 250 6.05 30.69 22.22
C ALA A 250 7.03 29.81 21.41
N THR A 251 8.34 29.99 21.58
CA THR A 251 9.34 29.18 20.87
C THR A 251 9.23 27.69 21.23
N GLN A 252 9.22 27.38 22.54
CA GLN A 252 9.10 25.99 23.01
C GLN A 252 7.78 25.33 22.57
N ALA A 253 6.67 26.08 22.61
CA ALA A 253 5.38 25.57 22.17
C ALA A 253 5.38 25.26 20.67
N ARG A 254 6.00 26.11 19.83
CA ARG A 254 6.09 25.85 18.39
C ARG A 254 6.93 24.62 18.06
N ASP A 255 8.03 24.40 18.77
CA ASP A 255 8.85 23.20 18.60
C ASP A 255 8.04 21.93 18.92
N LEU A 256 7.34 21.91 20.06
CA LEU A 256 6.49 20.78 20.46
C LEU A 256 5.29 20.59 19.50
N ILE A 257 4.66 21.67 19.02
CA ILE A 257 3.59 21.58 18.03
C ILE A 257 4.12 20.99 16.71
N SER A 258 5.33 21.37 16.29
CA SER A 258 5.95 20.81 15.08
C SER A 258 6.20 19.31 15.21
N LEU A 259 6.66 18.85 16.38
CA LEU A 259 6.79 17.42 16.67
C LEU A 259 5.43 16.73 16.69
N ALA A 260 4.43 17.30 17.36
CA ALA A 260 3.07 16.75 17.44
C ALA A 260 2.41 16.64 16.05
N LYS A 261 2.67 17.58 15.14
CA LYS A 261 2.20 17.51 13.75
C LYS A 261 2.82 16.34 13.00
N THR A 262 4.12 16.12 13.21
CA THR A 262 4.88 15.06 12.56
C THR A 262 4.44 13.68 13.09
N ASN A 263 4.35 13.54 14.40
CA ASN A 263 3.97 12.30 15.08
C ASN A 263 2.46 12.00 14.98
N GLY A 264 1.63 13.04 14.90
CA GLY A 264 0.17 12.94 14.76
C GLY A 264 -0.30 12.72 13.33
N MET A 265 0.62 12.67 12.35
CA MET A 265 0.27 12.29 10.99
C MET A 265 0.07 10.78 10.91
N VAL A 266 -1.19 10.39 10.76
CA VAL A 266 -1.60 8.99 10.71
C VAL A 266 -1.73 8.49 9.28
N TYR A 267 -2.39 9.27 8.43
CA TYR A 267 -2.68 8.90 7.05
C TYR A 267 -2.13 9.95 6.09
N SER A 268 -1.59 9.49 4.97
CA SER A 268 -1.34 10.32 3.80
C SER A 268 -1.90 9.64 2.56
N VAL A 269 -2.76 10.36 1.83
CA VAL A 269 -3.53 9.83 0.70
C VAL A 269 -3.03 10.43 -0.60
N HIS A 270 -2.71 9.56 -1.56
CA HIS A 270 -2.16 9.93 -2.86
C HIS A 270 -2.95 9.27 -3.97
N LEU A 271 -3.02 9.94 -5.12
CA LEU A 271 -3.62 9.36 -6.32
C LEU A 271 -2.72 8.26 -6.88
N LEU A 272 -3.34 7.13 -7.21
CA LEU A 272 -2.74 6.04 -7.95
C LEU A 272 -3.28 6.07 -9.37
N ARG A 273 -2.43 5.85 -10.37
CA ARG A 273 -2.86 5.68 -11.76
C ARG A 273 -2.39 4.33 -12.28
N THR A 274 -3.29 3.54 -12.82
CA THR A 274 -2.94 2.31 -13.51
C THR A 274 -2.75 2.59 -15.01
N GLN A 275 -1.61 2.19 -15.57
CA GLN A 275 -1.32 2.26 -17.00
C GLN A 275 -0.65 0.96 -17.45
N GLY A 276 -1.33 0.16 -18.28
CA GLY A 276 -0.86 -1.21 -18.53
C GLY A 276 -0.87 -1.99 -17.22
N ALA A 277 0.23 -2.63 -16.86
CA ALA A 277 0.46 -3.24 -15.55
C ALA A 277 1.27 -2.37 -14.59
N ALA A 278 1.50 -1.10 -14.92
CA ALA A 278 2.17 -0.17 -14.03
C ALA A 278 1.17 0.49 -13.08
N GLU A 279 1.41 0.38 -11.77
CA GLU A 279 0.76 1.21 -10.75
C GLU A 279 1.62 2.46 -10.50
N ILE A 280 1.12 3.64 -10.83
CA ILE A 280 1.91 4.88 -10.86
C ILE A 280 1.51 5.82 -9.72
N VAL A 281 2.50 6.21 -8.92
CA VAL A 281 2.43 7.33 -7.98
C VAL A 281 3.35 8.47 -8.42
N TYR A 282 3.21 9.64 -7.81
CA TYR A 282 4.03 10.80 -8.11
C TYR A 282 4.87 11.19 -6.91
N ILE A 283 6.18 11.32 -7.11
CA ILE A 283 7.13 11.69 -6.05
C ILE A 283 8.10 12.77 -6.52
N SER A 284 8.67 13.52 -5.59
CA SER A 284 9.89 14.31 -5.79
C SER A 284 11.04 13.67 -5.02
N VAL A 285 12.22 13.62 -5.64
CA VAL A 285 13.44 13.07 -5.02
C VAL A 285 14.45 14.19 -4.82
N ASN A 286 14.89 14.38 -3.58
CA ASN A 286 15.80 15.47 -3.19
C ASN A 286 15.34 16.88 -3.64
N GLY A 287 14.04 17.16 -3.59
CA GLY A 287 13.49 18.43 -4.07
C GLY A 287 13.58 18.64 -5.59
N GLY A 288 13.79 17.56 -6.36
CA GLY A 288 13.70 17.55 -7.82
C GLY A 288 12.27 17.73 -8.34
N PRO A 289 12.04 17.63 -9.66
CA PRO A 289 10.69 17.66 -10.22
C PRO A 289 9.83 16.52 -9.67
N VAL A 290 8.52 16.75 -9.57
CA VAL A 290 7.55 15.69 -9.29
C VAL A 290 7.41 14.82 -10.54
N VAL A 291 7.64 13.51 -10.41
CA VAL A 291 7.69 12.56 -11.53
C VAL A 291 6.88 11.29 -11.25
N PRO A 292 6.32 10.66 -12.30
CA PRO A 292 5.63 9.38 -12.18
C PRO A 292 6.61 8.25 -11.86
N ILE A 293 6.28 7.39 -10.90
CA ILE A 293 7.07 6.23 -10.48
C ILE A 293 6.19 5.00 -10.41
N GLN A 294 6.69 3.89 -10.95
CA GLN A 294 6.06 2.58 -10.80
C GLN A 294 6.18 2.13 -9.33
N LEU A 295 5.07 1.84 -8.68
CA LEU A 295 5.06 1.05 -7.45
C LEU A 295 5.17 -0.43 -7.81
N ASP A 296 6.01 -1.14 -7.08
CA ASP A 296 6.26 -2.55 -7.33
C ASP A 296 6.36 -3.31 -5.99
N THR A 297 5.35 -4.12 -5.68
CA THR A 297 5.37 -4.90 -4.43
C THR A 297 6.38 -6.04 -4.48
N GLY A 298 6.72 -6.55 -5.67
CA GLY A 298 7.67 -7.65 -5.87
C GLY A 298 9.13 -7.30 -5.61
N SER A 299 9.48 -6.01 -5.49
CA SER A 299 10.83 -5.53 -5.22
C SER A 299 10.91 -4.58 -4.03
N SER A 300 12.11 -4.09 -3.71
CA SER A 300 12.37 -3.10 -2.66
C SER A 300 13.34 -2.02 -3.15
N GLY A 301 13.28 -0.83 -2.53
CA GLY A 301 14.16 0.30 -2.85
C GLY A 301 13.70 1.13 -4.05
N LEU A 302 14.29 2.33 -4.20
CA LEU A 302 14.03 3.21 -5.35
C LEU A 302 15.19 3.12 -6.34
N THR A 303 14.89 2.83 -7.60
CA THR A 303 15.80 3.03 -8.74
C THR A 303 15.22 4.09 -9.66
N ILE A 304 15.98 5.15 -9.95
CA ILE A 304 15.50 6.31 -10.71
C ILE A 304 16.57 6.89 -11.66
N LEU A 305 16.12 7.44 -12.80
CA LEU A 305 16.99 8.15 -13.73
C LEU A 305 17.53 9.46 -13.12
N ARG A 306 18.80 9.78 -13.40
CA ARG A 306 19.51 10.91 -12.76
C ARG A 306 18.84 12.26 -13.01
N LYS A 307 18.32 12.46 -14.22
CA LYS A 307 17.66 13.72 -14.64
C LYS A 307 16.46 14.13 -13.78
N TYR A 308 15.88 13.21 -13.00
CA TYR A 308 14.71 13.45 -12.16
C TYR A 308 15.04 13.67 -10.68
N VAL A 309 16.31 13.59 -10.29
CA VAL A 309 16.76 13.79 -8.91
C VAL A 309 17.27 15.22 -8.74
N GLY A 310 16.87 15.90 -7.66
CA GLY A 310 17.46 17.17 -7.27
C GLY A 310 18.96 17.03 -7.01
N GLN A 311 19.78 17.83 -7.68
CA GLN A 311 21.25 17.72 -7.59
C GLN A 311 21.84 18.58 -6.48
N LYS A 312 21.07 19.54 -5.96
CA LYS A 312 21.51 20.41 -4.87
C LYS A 312 21.58 19.59 -3.58
N ASP A 313 22.71 19.68 -2.88
CA ASP A 313 22.93 19.06 -1.57
C ASP A 313 22.75 17.52 -1.53
N LEU A 314 22.78 16.83 -2.69
CA LEU A 314 22.63 15.37 -2.79
C LEU A 314 23.75 14.59 -2.07
N GLY A 315 24.90 15.24 -1.85
CA GLY A 315 26.08 14.62 -1.25
C GLY A 315 26.82 13.66 -2.18
N PRO A 316 27.92 13.05 -1.71
CA PRO A 316 28.64 12.03 -2.45
C PRO A 316 27.84 10.72 -2.52
N SER A 317 28.16 9.89 -3.51
CA SER A 317 27.63 8.52 -3.56
C SER A 317 28.13 7.71 -2.35
N THR A 318 27.24 6.87 -1.80
CA THR A 318 27.54 5.96 -0.69
C THR A 318 27.94 4.55 -1.15
N GLY A 319 27.89 4.27 -2.46
CA GLY A 319 28.26 2.98 -3.05
C GLY A 319 27.85 2.88 -4.52
N SER A 320 28.22 1.78 -5.17
CA SER A 320 27.86 1.48 -6.56
C SER A 320 27.66 0.00 -6.75
N ASP A 321 26.75 -0.38 -7.63
CA ASP A 321 26.54 -1.78 -8.01
C ASP A 321 25.84 -1.84 -9.38
N SER A 322 25.51 -3.06 -9.81
CA SER A 322 24.64 -3.33 -10.96
C SER A 322 23.30 -3.90 -10.51
N GLY A 323 22.26 -3.64 -11.28
CA GLY A 323 20.92 -4.19 -11.10
C GLY A 323 20.40 -4.76 -12.41
N GLY A 324 19.25 -5.42 -12.35
CA GLY A 324 18.56 -5.87 -13.56
C GLY A 324 17.05 -5.92 -13.37
N TYR A 325 16.33 -5.71 -14.47
CA TYR A 325 14.88 -5.90 -14.57
C TYR A 325 14.58 -6.83 -15.74
N GLY A 326 13.61 -7.72 -15.54
CA GLY A 326 13.00 -8.50 -16.60
C GLY A 326 12.69 -9.95 -16.23
N ASP A 327 12.44 -10.75 -17.26
CA ASP A 327 12.13 -12.17 -17.15
C ASP A 327 13.26 -13.03 -17.76
N ASP A 328 13.07 -14.36 -17.75
CA ASP A 328 14.03 -15.33 -18.24
C ASP A 328 14.32 -15.18 -19.76
N GLU A 329 13.49 -14.47 -20.53
CA GLU A 329 13.64 -14.27 -21.97
C GLU A 329 14.18 -12.87 -22.32
N ASN A 330 13.78 -11.84 -21.59
CA ASN A 330 14.15 -10.45 -21.81
C ASN A 330 14.54 -9.80 -20.48
N SER A 331 15.85 -9.71 -20.23
CA SER A 331 16.42 -9.05 -19.06
C SER A 331 17.33 -7.89 -19.49
N VAL A 332 17.25 -6.76 -18.78
CA VAL A 332 18.14 -5.62 -18.94
C VAL A 332 18.93 -5.40 -17.66
N PHE A 333 20.23 -5.18 -17.81
CA PHE A 333 21.14 -4.85 -16.72
C PHE A 333 21.57 -3.38 -16.80
N TYR A 334 21.75 -2.75 -15.65
CA TYR A 334 22.12 -1.35 -15.52
C TYR A 334 23.05 -1.14 -14.33
N ASN A 335 24.02 -0.23 -14.48
CA ASN A 335 24.84 0.23 -13.36
C ASN A 335 24.16 1.39 -12.64
N TYR A 336 24.44 1.51 -11.35
CA TYR A 336 23.94 2.62 -10.55
C TYR A 336 24.90 3.01 -9.43
N HIS A 337 24.76 4.27 -9.02
CA HIS A 337 25.31 4.80 -7.79
C HIS A 337 24.24 4.99 -6.72
N THR A 338 24.57 4.64 -5.48
CA THR A 338 23.68 4.81 -4.32
C THR A 338 23.90 6.19 -3.69
N TYR A 339 22.81 6.84 -3.27
CA TYR A 339 22.83 8.14 -2.60
C TYR A 339 21.85 8.13 -1.43
N SER A 340 22.16 8.85 -0.34
CA SER A 340 21.24 9.01 0.80
C SER A 340 20.47 10.32 0.68
N THR A 341 19.17 10.25 0.45
CA THR A 341 18.33 11.44 0.24
C THR A 341 16.86 11.19 0.60
N THR A 342 16.04 12.24 0.58
CA THR A 342 14.60 12.18 0.85
C THR A 342 13.77 11.89 -0.40
N ILE A 343 12.60 11.29 -0.17
CA ILE A 343 11.50 11.17 -1.12
C ILE A 343 10.29 11.93 -0.55
N ASP A 344 9.68 12.78 -1.37
CA ASP A 344 8.48 13.53 -1.04
C ASP A 344 7.30 13.05 -1.90
N PHE A 345 6.27 12.49 -1.27
CA PHE A 345 5.03 12.07 -1.94
C PHE A 345 4.00 13.22 -2.01
N GLY A 346 4.29 14.37 -1.40
CA GLY A 346 3.39 15.49 -1.18
C GLY A 346 2.66 15.40 0.17
N GLY A 347 1.93 16.45 0.54
CA GLY A 347 1.05 16.44 1.71
C GLY A 347 1.75 16.32 3.08
N GLY A 348 3.08 16.43 3.13
CA GLY A 348 3.88 16.24 4.35
C GLY A 348 4.45 14.83 4.51
N ALA A 349 4.11 13.90 3.61
CA ALA A 349 4.70 12.56 3.54
C ALA A 349 6.09 12.62 2.88
N ILE A 350 7.06 13.08 3.67
CA ILE A 350 8.48 13.18 3.27
C ILE A 350 9.28 12.20 4.10
N THR A 351 10.01 11.30 3.45
CA THR A 351 10.84 10.32 4.16
C THR A 351 12.02 11.01 4.87
N ALA A 352 12.48 10.43 5.97
CA ALA A 352 13.86 10.65 6.39
C ALA A 352 14.83 10.23 5.26
N PRO A 353 16.08 10.75 5.22
CA PRO A 353 17.06 10.34 4.22
C PRO A 353 17.27 8.82 4.22
N GLY A 354 17.12 8.21 3.04
CA GLY A 354 17.30 6.79 2.80
C GLY A 354 18.12 6.53 1.54
N ASN A 355 18.68 5.34 1.42
CA ASN A 355 19.50 4.98 0.26
C ASN A 355 18.63 4.72 -0.98
N ILE A 356 18.84 5.51 -2.02
CA ILE A 356 18.24 5.36 -3.35
C ILE A 356 19.32 5.00 -4.36
N ARG A 357 18.92 4.44 -5.50
CA ARG A 357 19.79 4.17 -6.64
C ARG A 357 19.53 5.15 -7.76
N ILE A 358 20.58 5.80 -8.21
CA ILE A 358 20.56 6.67 -9.38
C ILE A 358 21.30 5.95 -10.49
N VAL A 359 20.59 5.70 -11.60
CA VAL A 359 21.13 4.98 -12.75
C VAL A 359 22.29 5.79 -13.36
N ASP A 360 23.36 5.08 -13.74
CA ASP A 360 24.53 5.68 -14.36
C ASP A 360 24.24 6.12 -15.79
N ALA A 361 24.92 7.19 -16.23
CA ALA A 361 24.65 7.83 -17.52
C ALA A 361 24.82 6.89 -18.73
N ASP A 362 25.72 5.90 -18.64
CA ASP A 362 25.93 4.89 -19.66
C ASP A 362 24.82 3.82 -19.71
N SER A 363 24.07 3.68 -18.61
CA SER A 363 23.02 2.68 -18.43
C SER A 363 21.60 3.26 -18.56
N GLU A 364 21.44 4.59 -18.56
CA GLU A 364 20.13 5.27 -18.62
C GLU A 364 19.30 4.82 -19.81
N ASN A 365 19.88 4.69 -21.01
CA ASN A 365 19.14 4.26 -22.20
C ASN A 365 18.62 2.82 -22.09
N ALA A 366 19.40 1.92 -21.50
CA ALA A 366 19.00 0.53 -21.31
C ALA A 366 17.84 0.45 -20.30
N PHE A 367 18.01 1.13 -19.16
CA PHE A 367 16.98 1.22 -18.12
C PHE A 367 15.69 1.88 -18.64
N ASP A 368 15.79 2.98 -19.38
CA ASP A 368 14.63 3.72 -19.86
C ASP A 368 13.84 2.95 -20.91
N ASN A 369 14.51 2.34 -21.89
CA ASN A 369 13.82 1.63 -22.97
C ASN A 369 13.05 0.38 -22.50
N TYR A 370 13.52 -0.29 -21.45
CA TYR A 370 12.91 -1.52 -20.94
C TYR A 370 11.96 -1.26 -19.78
N GLY A 371 12.42 -0.50 -18.78
CA GLY A 371 11.68 -0.29 -17.54
C GLY A 371 10.69 0.87 -17.63
N THR A 372 11.17 2.07 -17.94
CA THR A 372 10.42 3.29 -17.61
C THR A 372 9.68 3.94 -18.77
N ALA A 373 10.26 4.00 -19.97
CA ALA A 373 9.64 4.62 -21.14
C ALA A 373 8.34 3.92 -21.59
N PRO A 374 8.25 2.57 -21.66
CA PRO A 374 7.00 1.89 -22.04
C PRO A 374 5.85 2.16 -21.06
N GLN A 375 6.18 2.34 -19.78
CA GLN A 375 5.22 2.60 -18.71
C GLN A 375 4.93 4.10 -18.51
N GLY A 376 5.77 4.98 -19.06
CA GLY A 376 5.69 6.42 -18.85
C GLY A 376 6.12 6.85 -17.44
N THR A 377 7.05 6.12 -16.83
CA THR A 377 7.57 6.37 -15.48
C THR A 377 8.99 6.97 -15.52
N ALA A 378 9.53 7.35 -14.36
CA ALA A 378 10.89 7.87 -14.17
C ALA A 378 11.81 6.85 -13.47
N GLY A 379 11.24 5.77 -12.97
CA GLY A 379 11.87 4.79 -12.12
C GLY A 379 10.83 3.86 -11.47
N THR A 380 11.34 2.95 -10.64
CA THR A 380 10.56 1.95 -9.91
C THR A 380 10.86 2.07 -8.42
N LEU A 381 9.79 2.16 -7.62
CA LEU A 381 9.82 2.15 -6.17
C LEU A 381 9.29 0.80 -5.68
N GLY A 382 10.23 -0.05 -5.30
CA GLY A 382 9.97 -1.30 -4.63
C GLY A 382 9.51 -1.08 -3.19
N ILE A 383 8.40 -1.73 -2.82
CA ILE A 383 7.69 -1.57 -1.54
C ILE A 383 7.57 -2.87 -0.75
N GLY A 384 8.13 -3.98 -1.24
CA GLY A 384 8.26 -5.22 -0.50
C GLY A 384 9.18 -5.06 0.72
N ALA A 385 8.83 -5.70 1.83
CA ALA A 385 9.59 -5.64 3.09
C ALA A 385 10.70 -6.70 3.18
N ASN A 386 10.60 -7.79 2.41
CA ASN A 386 11.43 -8.99 2.52
C ASN A 386 12.02 -9.41 1.14
N VAL A 387 12.42 -8.43 0.33
CA VAL A 387 13.13 -8.68 -0.96
C VAL A 387 14.43 -7.89 -0.99
N GLY A 388 15.51 -8.53 -1.45
CA GLY A 388 16.88 -8.05 -1.37
C GLY A 388 17.32 -7.05 -2.43
N SER A 389 16.45 -6.12 -2.80
CA SER A 389 16.71 -5.09 -3.79
C SER A 389 16.88 -3.71 -3.16
N GLY A 390 17.18 -3.56 -1.87
CA GLY A 390 17.42 -2.25 -1.25
C GLY A 390 16.44 -1.96 -0.11
N PRO A 391 16.57 -0.83 0.59
CA PRO A 391 15.71 -0.54 1.74
C PRO A 391 14.30 -0.17 1.30
N THR A 392 13.29 -0.64 2.02
CA THR A 392 11.88 -0.23 1.81
C THR A 392 11.69 1.20 2.32
N LEU A 393 11.76 2.19 1.41
CA LEU A 393 11.85 3.61 1.79
C LEU A 393 10.57 4.17 2.40
N ASN A 394 9.41 3.57 2.13
CA ASN A 394 8.12 4.00 2.69
C ASN A 394 8.09 3.84 4.21
N ALA A 395 8.87 2.92 4.77
CA ALA A 395 9.02 2.75 6.21
C ALA A 395 9.92 3.83 6.88
N LEU A 396 10.44 4.80 6.11
CA LEU A 396 11.11 6.01 6.61
C LEU A 396 10.18 7.23 6.69
N LEU A 397 8.89 7.06 6.38
CA LEU A 397 7.91 8.13 6.53
C LEU A 397 7.70 8.50 8.03
N PRO A 398 7.27 9.73 8.33
CA PRO A 398 7.05 10.18 9.71
C PRO A 398 5.73 9.68 10.31
N GLY A 399 5.59 9.79 11.63
CA GLY A 399 4.35 9.42 12.31
C GLY A 399 4.00 7.94 12.15
N GLU A 400 2.70 7.65 11.97
CA GLU A 400 2.23 6.29 11.64
C GLU A 400 2.23 6.05 10.12
N THR A 401 2.58 7.04 9.29
CA THR A 401 2.56 6.86 7.81
C THR A 401 3.60 5.84 7.32
N LYS A 402 4.55 5.44 8.16
CA LYS A 402 5.49 4.34 7.94
C LYS A 402 4.94 2.95 8.24
N ASP A 403 3.72 2.84 8.78
CA ASP A 403 3.19 1.55 9.23
C ASP A 403 2.92 0.57 8.09
N GLY A 404 2.65 1.12 6.91
CA GLY A 404 2.33 0.35 5.73
C GLY A 404 1.71 1.20 4.65
N MET A 405 1.14 0.52 3.67
CA MET A 405 0.54 1.17 2.51
C MET A 405 -0.63 0.36 1.97
N LEU A 406 -1.81 0.98 1.93
CA LEU A 406 -2.96 0.49 1.19
C LEU A 406 -2.81 0.88 -0.29
N MET A 407 -3.07 -0.05 -1.19
CA MET A 407 -3.24 0.21 -2.62
C MET A 407 -4.66 -0.17 -3.03
N TYR A 408 -5.32 0.72 -3.76
CA TYR A 408 -6.62 0.47 -4.35
C TYR A 408 -6.66 0.99 -5.78
N GLU A 409 -6.46 0.12 -6.77
CA GLU A 409 -6.16 0.51 -8.15
C GLU A 409 -7.34 1.10 -8.94
N LYS A 410 -8.56 0.59 -8.71
CA LYS A 410 -9.70 0.83 -9.62
C LYS A 410 -10.89 1.46 -8.92
N LEU A 411 -10.71 2.69 -8.46
CA LEU A 411 -11.81 3.47 -7.89
C LEU A 411 -12.64 4.15 -8.98
N ILE A 412 -11.99 4.90 -9.89
CA ILE A 412 -12.65 5.63 -10.98
C ILE A 412 -11.83 5.51 -12.27
N GLY A 413 -12.26 4.63 -13.17
CA GLY A 413 -11.54 4.38 -14.43
C GLY A 413 -10.12 3.85 -14.15
N PRO A 414 -9.06 4.45 -14.72
CA PRO A 414 -7.67 4.07 -14.43
C PRO A 414 -7.12 4.67 -13.13
N TRP A 415 -7.95 5.38 -12.34
CA TRP A 415 -7.51 6.06 -11.13
C TRP A 415 -7.94 5.32 -9.88
N GLY A 416 -7.02 5.27 -8.94
CA GLY A 416 -7.12 4.65 -7.65
C GLY A 416 -6.50 5.51 -6.56
N LEU A 417 -6.25 4.91 -5.41
CA LEU A 417 -5.64 5.56 -4.26
C LEU A 417 -4.52 4.72 -3.67
N VAL A 418 -3.53 5.42 -3.14
CA VAL A 418 -2.56 4.90 -2.17
C VAL A 418 -2.79 5.60 -0.85
N VAL A 419 -2.80 4.84 0.25
CA VAL A 419 -2.91 5.39 1.60
C VAL A 419 -1.75 4.88 2.44
N PHE A 420 -0.83 5.76 2.79
CA PHE A 420 0.19 5.51 3.80
C PHE A 420 -0.43 5.59 5.19
N GLY A 421 0.02 4.74 6.11
CA GLY A 421 -0.53 4.66 7.46
C GLY A 421 -0.80 3.23 7.89
N PRO A 422 -1.41 3.04 9.08
CA PRO A 422 -1.99 1.76 9.47
C PRO A 422 -3.03 1.30 8.43
N ASN A 423 -3.32 0.00 8.32
CA ASN A 423 -4.36 -0.45 7.38
C ASN A 423 -5.69 0.24 7.72
N PRO A 424 -6.29 1.07 6.84
CA PRO A 424 -7.54 1.73 7.16
C PRO A 424 -8.75 0.81 7.02
N LEU A 425 -8.63 -0.32 6.31
CA LEU A 425 -9.72 -1.25 6.04
C LEU A 425 -9.64 -2.48 6.96
N PRO A 426 -10.76 -3.20 7.17
CA PRO A 426 -10.69 -4.50 7.82
C PRO A 426 -10.10 -5.55 6.87
N SER A 427 -9.12 -6.30 7.37
CA SER A 427 -8.49 -7.41 6.66
C SER A 427 -9.39 -8.65 6.68
N LYS A 428 -9.63 -9.23 5.50
CA LYS A 428 -10.25 -10.56 5.31
C LYS A 428 -9.29 -11.67 5.70
N GLY A 429 -8.02 -11.50 5.38
CA GLY A 429 -6.94 -12.44 5.65
C GLY A 429 -5.64 -11.88 5.11
N SER A 430 -4.52 -12.52 5.45
CA SER A 430 -3.21 -12.07 5.03
C SER A 430 -2.31 -13.19 4.59
N VAL A 431 -1.26 -12.79 3.88
CA VAL A 431 -0.09 -13.60 3.56
C VAL A 431 1.06 -13.03 4.37
N SER A 432 1.61 -13.85 5.27
CA SER A 432 2.77 -13.48 6.09
C SER A 432 4.04 -13.49 5.25
N GLY A 433 4.91 -12.50 5.47
CA GLY A 433 6.00 -12.19 4.56
C GLY A 433 5.46 -11.39 3.38
N THR A 434 6.04 -10.22 3.12
CA THR A 434 5.72 -9.44 1.92
C THR A 434 7.00 -9.08 1.17
N PRO A 435 7.06 -9.35 -0.14
CA PRO A 435 5.97 -9.83 -0.99
C PRO A 435 5.80 -11.36 -1.01
N VAL A 436 6.69 -12.13 -0.37
CA VAL A 436 6.70 -13.60 -0.52
C VAL A 436 6.17 -14.31 0.71
N GLY A 437 5.13 -15.11 0.51
CA GLY A 437 4.52 -15.92 1.55
C GLY A 437 3.90 -17.22 1.02
N ASP A 438 3.42 -18.04 1.94
CA ASP A 438 2.79 -19.31 1.61
C ASP A 438 1.28 -19.13 1.46
N VAL A 439 0.71 -19.71 0.41
CA VAL A 439 -0.73 -19.75 0.14
C VAL A 439 -1.15 -21.16 -0.22
N GLN A 440 -2.46 -21.39 -0.20
CA GLN A 440 -3.07 -22.61 -0.73
C GLN A 440 -3.88 -22.25 -1.98
N ILE A 441 -3.49 -22.80 -3.13
CA ILE A 441 -4.16 -22.55 -4.41
C ILE A 441 -5.06 -23.74 -4.74
N GLN A 442 -6.30 -23.44 -5.11
CA GLN A 442 -7.26 -24.41 -5.61
C GLN A 442 -7.64 -24.07 -7.05
N ILE A 443 -7.44 -25.04 -7.95
CA ILE A 443 -7.86 -24.98 -9.34
C ILE A 443 -9.17 -25.76 -9.51
N ASN A 444 -10.22 -25.09 -9.95
CA ASN A 444 -11.59 -25.60 -9.96
C ASN A 444 -11.97 -26.15 -8.58
N ASP A 445 -12.45 -27.38 -8.50
CA ASP A 445 -12.80 -28.05 -7.25
C ASP A 445 -11.76 -29.12 -6.84
N GLN A 446 -10.52 -29.02 -7.35
CA GLN A 446 -9.43 -29.94 -7.01
C GLN A 446 -8.93 -29.73 -5.58
N PRO A 447 -8.15 -30.67 -5.01
CA PRO A 447 -7.44 -30.44 -3.76
C PRO A 447 -6.58 -29.17 -3.80
N LYS A 448 -6.45 -28.50 -2.66
CA LYS A 448 -5.58 -27.33 -2.50
C LYS A 448 -4.11 -27.75 -2.59
N THR A 449 -3.31 -26.95 -3.27
CA THR A 449 -1.85 -27.10 -3.37
C THR A 449 -1.16 -25.96 -2.65
N THR A 450 -0.21 -26.30 -1.78
CA THR A 450 0.60 -25.29 -1.08
C THR A 450 1.62 -24.70 -2.04
N VAL A 451 1.65 -23.39 -2.13
CA VAL A 451 2.53 -22.64 -3.04
C VAL A 451 3.15 -21.49 -2.27
N ARG A 452 4.48 -21.40 -2.28
CA ARG A 452 5.19 -20.19 -1.86
C ARG A 452 5.25 -19.24 -3.05
N ILE A 453 4.58 -18.08 -2.93
CA ILE A 453 4.26 -17.20 -4.06
C ILE A 453 4.72 -15.77 -3.79
N ASN A 454 5.14 -15.07 -4.84
CA ASN A 454 5.35 -13.63 -4.83
C ASN A 454 4.02 -12.89 -5.04
N VAL A 455 3.60 -12.09 -4.06
CA VAL A 455 2.42 -11.20 -4.15
C VAL A 455 2.86 -9.87 -4.75
N ASP A 456 2.79 -9.79 -6.06
CA ASP A 456 3.51 -8.81 -6.87
C ASP A 456 2.56 -8.07 -7.82
N SER A 457 2.36 -6.76 -7.58
CA SER A 457 1.52 -5.90 -8.42
C SER A 457 2.13 -5.66 -9.80
N GLY A 458 3.46 -5.59 -9.90
CA GLY A 458 4.19 -5.40 -11.15
C GLY A 458 4.30 -6.67 -12.02
N GLY A 459 3.91 -7.84 -11.49
CA GLY A 459 4.08 -9.16 -12.12
C GLY A 459 3.12 -9.50 -13.26
N GLU A 460 2.58 -8.52 -13.98
CA GLU A 460 1.64 -8.71 -15.10
C GLU A 460 0.44 -9.62 -14.72
N THR A 461 0.14 -10.69 -15.45
CA THR A 461 -0.92 -11.66 -15.09
C THR A 461 -0.46 -12.75 -14.11
N GLY A 462 0.80 -12.69 -13.66
CA GLY A 462 1.39 -13.68 -12.78
C GLY A 462 1.77 -14.96 -13.49
N ASN A 463 2.30 -15.91 -12.72
CA ASN A 463 2.69 -17.21 -13.24
C ASN A 463 2.51 -18.33 -12.20
N LEU A 464 2.26 -19.56 -12.68
CA LEU A 464 2.06 -20.75 -11.85
C LEU A 464 2.79 -21.98 -12.43
N PRO A 465 3.29 -22.88 -11.58
CA PRO A 465 3.95 -24.10 -12.03
C PRO A 465 2.95 -25.08 -12.67
N PHE A 466 3.44 -25.94 -13.56
CA PHE A 466 2.64 -26.95 -14.24
C PHE A 466 1.97 -27.93 -13.26
N SER A 467 2.63 -28.27 -12.15
CA SER A 467 2.04 -29.11 -11.10
C SER A 467 0.79 -28.53 -10.46
N VAL A 468 0.70 -27.20 -10.29
CA VAL A 468 -0.48 -26.54 -9.70
C VAL A 468 -1.63 -26.52 -10.71
N ALA A 469 -1.34 -26.27 -11.98
CA ALA A 469 -2.36 -26.18 -13.02
C ALA A 469 -2.98 -27.53 -13.40
N GLY A 470 -2.20 -28.62 -13.34
CA GLY A 470 -2.67 -29.98 -13.64
C GLY A 470 -3.37 -30.09 -14.99
N ASP A 471 -4.56 -30.71 -15.02
CA ASP A 471 -5.33 -30.91 -16.26
C ASP A 471 -6.06 -29.65 -16.75
N ALA A 472 -6.05 -28.55 -15.97
CA ALA A 472 -6.66 -27.28 -16.37
C ALA A 472 -5.78 -26.49 -17.35
N ARG A 473 -4.61 -27.02 -17.71
CA ARG A 473 -3.67 -26.44 -18.66
C ARG A 473 -4.19 -26.43 -20.10
N ASP A 474 -3.88 -25.36 -20.81
CA ASP A 474 -3.97 -25.19 -22.26
C ASP A 474 -2.65 -24.61 -22.76
N GLY A 475 -1.71 -25.50 -23.09
CA GLY A 475 -0.31 -25.13 -23.36
C GLY A 475 0.37 -24.48 -22.15
N THR A 476 0.74 -23.21 -22.30
CA THR A 476 1.39 -22.36 -21.29
C THR A 476 0.40 -21.45 -20.55
N ASN A 477 -0.91 -21.71 -20.64
CA ASN A 477 -1.95 -20.94 -19.96
C ASN A 477 -2.95 -21.86 -19.27
N LEU A 478 -3.80 -21.32 -18.38
CA LEU A 478 -5.00 -22.02 -17.92
C LEU A 478 -6.13 -21.90 -18.96
N LYS A 479 -6.95 -22.95 -19.09
CA LYS A 479 -8.17 -22.96 -19.91
C LYS A 479 -9.13 -21.85 -19.48
N PRO A 480 -9.72 -21.08 -20.41
CA PRO A 480 -10.83 -20.18 -20.09
C PRO A 480 -11.97 -20.92 -19.37
N GLY A 481 -12.57 -20.27 -18.36
CA GLY A 481 -13.58 -20.86 -17.48
C GLY A 481 -13.01 -21.56 -16.24
N THR A 482 -11.69 -21.75 -16.16
CA THR A 482 -11.04 -22.30 -14.96
C THR A 482 -11.23 -21.36 -13.78
N LYS A 483 -11.76 -21.86 -12.66
CA LYS A 483 -11.86 -21.11 -11.41
C LYS A 483 -10.55 -21.25 -10.64
N VAL A 484 -9.95 -20.13 -10.24
CA VAL A 484 -8.78 -20.11 -9.38
C VAL A 484 -9.20 -19.51 -8.04
N SER A 485 -8.93 -20.21 -6.95
CA SER A 485 -9.23 -19.75 -5.59
C SER A 485 -7.95 -19.82 -4.76
N VAL A 486 -7.57 -18.71 -4.14
CA VAL A 486 -6.35 -18.62 -3.34
C VAL A 486 -6.72 -18.36 -1.90
N TYR A 487 -6.19 -19.19 -1.00
CA TYR A 487 -6.46 -19.17 0.43
C TYR A 487 -5.19 -18.82 1.22
N SER A 488 -5.37 -18.43 2.48
CA SER A 488 -4.31 -18.33 3.48
C SER A 488 -3.49 -19.62 3.58
N ALA A 489 -2.29 -19.55 4.18
CA ALA A 489 -1.38 -20.69 4.30
C ALA A 489 -2.03 -21.94 4.95
N ASP A 490 -2.92 -21.73 5.93
CA ASP A 490 -3.69 -22.78 6.60
C ASP A 490 -4.83 -23.37 5.74
N GLY A 491 -5.12 -22.76 4.58
CA GLY A 491 -6.19 -23.15 3.66
C GLY A 491 -7.60 -22.80 4.12
N GLN A 492 -7.76 -22.07 5.22
CA GLN A 492 -9.06 -21.83 5.85
C GLN A 492 -9.75 -20.58 5.30
N THR A 493 -8.99 -19.51 5.08
CA THR A 493 -9.54 -18.22 4.67
C THR A 493 -9.33 -18.01 3.19
N LEU A 494 -10.43 -17.90 2.41
CA LEU A 494 -10.34 -17.52 1.01
C LEU A 494 -9.85 -16.07 0.92
N LEU A 495 -8.69 -15.83 0.30
CA LEU A 495 -8.17 -14.48 0.09
C LEU A 495 -8.86 -13.85 -1.12
N TYR A 496 -8.73 -14.48 -2.29
CA TYR A 496 -9.40 -14.04 -3.51
C TYR A 496 -9.75 -15.22 -4.44
N THR A 497 -10.67 -14.98 -5.37
CA THR A 497 -11.03 -15.95 -6.41
C THR A 497 -11.36 -15.22 -7.70
N TYR A 498 -11.04 -15.85 -8.83
CA TYR A 498 -11.38 -15.35 -10.16
C TYR A 498 -11.63 -16.51 -11.13
N VAL A 499 -12.26 -16.19 -12.26
CA VAL A 499 -12.44 -17.12 -13.38
C VAL A 499 -11.56 -16.66 -14.53
N VAL A 500 -10.78 -17.60 -15.06
CA VAL A 500 -9.87 -17.36 -16.19
C VAL A 500 -10.67 -17.04 -17.45
N ASN A 501 -10.20 -16.04 -18.19
CA ASN A 501 -10.69 -15.62 -19.49
C ASN A 501 -9.49 -15.25 -20.38
N GLY A 502 -9.75 -14.66 -21.55
CA GLY A 502 -8.71 -14.35 -22.53
C GLY A 502 -7.68 -13.29 -22.12
N THR A 503 -7.84 -12.60 -20.98
CA THR A 503 -6.97 -11.48 -20.58
C THR A 503 -6.38 -11.58 -19.17
N ASN A 504 -6.72 -12.61 -18.39
CA ASN A 504 -6.31 -12.74 -16.99
C ASN A 504 -5.80 -14.15 -16.63
N SER A 505 -5.30 -14.90 -17.62
CA SER A 505 -4.68 -16.20 -17.37
C SER A 505 -3.23 -15.99 -16.88
N PRO A 506 -2.81 -16.60 -15.77
CA PRO A 506 -1.40 -16.61 -15.39
C PRO A 506 -0.62 -17.44 -16.41
N ALA A 507 0.60 -17.02 -16.71
CA ALA A 507 1.52 -17.81 -17.51
C ALA A 507 1.88 -19.09 -16.74
N LEU A 508 1.98 -20.21 -17.43
CA LEU A 508 2.33 -21.47 -16.83
C LEU A 508 3.74 -21.86 -17.24
N TYR A 509 4.53 -22.34 -16.27
CA TYR A 509 5.91 -22.75 -16.49
C TYR A 509 6.16 -24.17 -15.99
N ASP A 510 7.03 -24.89 -16.69
CA ASP A 510 7.57 -26.17 -16.24
C ASP A 510 8.65 -25.95 -15.20
N GLU A 511 8.33 -26.17 -13.93
CA GLU A 511 9.24 -26.02 -12.80
C GLU A 511 10.45 -26.98 -12.84
N VAL A 512 10.41 -28.05 -13.65
CA VAL A 512 11.53 -28.99 -13.82
C VAL A 512 12.59 -28.39 -14.74
N THR A 513 12.17 -27.68 -15.79
CA THR A 513 13.08 -27.12 -16.80
C THR A 513 13.39 -25.64 -16.58
N GLN A 514 12.49 -24.90 -15.93
CA GLN A 514 12.61 -23.47 -15.64
C GLN A 514 12.77 -23.25 -14.13
N THR A 515 13.90 -23.71 -13.59
CA THR A 515 14.16 -23.73 -12.14
C THR A 515 14.37 -22.34 -11.52
N GLY A 516 14.63 -21.33 -12.37
CA GLY A 516 14.76 -19.91 -12.00
C GLY A 516 13.42 -19.21 -11.79
N THR A 517 12.40 -19.55 -12.57
CA THR A 517 11.06 -18.98 -12.49
C THR A 517 10.40 -19.36 -11.16
N LYS A 518 9.69 -18.41 -10.55
CA LYS A 518 8.98 -18.63 -9.29
C LYS A 518 7.54 -18.15 -9.37
N PRO A 519 6.59 -18.78 -8.64
CA PRO A 519 5.18 -18.43 -8.70
C PRO A 519 4.95 -16.94 -8.36
N ASN A 520 4.04 -16.32 -9.09
CA ASN A 520 3.74 -14.89 -8.96
C ASN A 520 2.23 -14.66 -9.12
N THR A 521 1.61 -13.85 -8.26
CA THR A 521 0.17 -13.53 -8.37
C THR A 521 -0.17 -12.61 -9.55
N GLY A 522 0.80 -11.80 -9.97
CA GLY A 522 0.60 -10.62 -10.80
C GLY A 522 -0.38 -9.63 -10.18
N ARG A 523 -0.89 -8.73 -11.03
CA ARG A 523 -1.88 -7.70 -10.66
C ARG A 523 -3.30 -8.23 -10.42
N ILE A 524 -3.54 -9.53 -10.58
CA ILE A 524 -4.90 -10.11 -10.51
C ILE A 524 -5.60 -9.79 -9.18
N PRO A 525 -5.02 -10.08 -8.00
CA PRO A 525 -5.68 -9.74 -6.74
C PRO A 525 -5.88 -8.24 -6.53
N TRP A 526 -4.95 -7.40 -6.97
CA TRP A 526 -5.04 -5.93 -6.87
C TRP A 526 -6.17 -5.34 -7.72
N ASN A 527 -6.47 -5.99 -8.85
CA ASN A 527 -7.62 -5.65 -9.69
C ASN A 527 -8.97 -6.05 -9.07
N LEU A 528 -8.99 -6.98 -8.11
CA LEU A 528 -10.22 -7.50 -7.50
C LEU A 528 -10.64 -6.69 -6.27
N GLY A 529 -9.70 -6.01 -5.61
CA GLY A 529 -9.99 -5.23 -4.42
C GLY A 529 -8.76 -4.57 -3.80
N PRO A 530 -8.97 -3.76 -2.76
CA PRO A 530 -7.89 -3.11 -2.04
C PRO A 530 -7.04 -4.12 -1.26
N MET A 531 -5.75 -3.84 -1.20
CA MET A 531 -4.78 -4.66 -0.48
C MET A 531 -3.81 -3.77 0.27
N TYR A 532 -3.38 -4.21 1.45
CA TYR A 532 -2.51 -3.45 2.34
C TYR A 532 -1.20 -4.18 2.59
N ILE A 533 -0.10 -3.45 2.51
CA ILE A 533 1.25 -3.93 2.84
C ILE A 533 1.57 -3.46 4.24
N ASP A 534 1.74 -4.39 5.17
CA ASP A 534 2.07 -4.15 6.57
C ASP A 534 3.58 -4.21 6.80
N TYR A 535 4.14 -3.17 7.41
CA TYR A 535 5.53 -3.12 7.87
C TYR A 535 5.65 -3.26 9.40
N GLY A 536 4.52 -3.30 10.11
CA GLY A 536 4.37 -3.41 11.56
C GLY A 536 4.56 -4.81 12.15
N THR A 537 4.89 -5.81 11.34
CA THR A 537 4.98 -7.19 11.83
C THR A 537 6.15 -7.35 12.81
N PRO A 538 5.98 -8.10 13.92
CA PRO A 538 7.04 -8.27 14.92
C PRO A 538 8.34 -8.90 14.38
N ASP A 539 8.22 -9.78 13.38
CA ASP A 539 9.34 -10.42 12.68
C ASP A 539 10.00 -9.51 11.62
N ARG A 540 9.40 -8.34 11.34
CA ARG A 540 9.80 -7.36 10.34
C ARG A 540 9.82 -7.87 8.89
N LEU A 541 9.25 -9.03 8.62
CA LEU A 541 9.15 -9.56 7.25
C LEU A 541 7.94 -8.99 6.50
N GLY A 542 7.13 -8.20 7.19
CA GLY A 542 5.89 -7.61 6.72
C GLY A 542 4.81 -8.64 6.42
N ALA A 543 3.65 -8.16 5.99
CA ALA A 543 2.55 -9.00 5.55
C ALA A 543 1.75 -8.29 4.46
N THR A 544 1.07 -9.06 3.62
CA THR A 544 0.10 -8.51 2.66
C THR A 544 -1.31 -8.91 3.06
N HIS A 545 -2.13 -7.92 3.38
CA HIS A 545 -3.52 -8.06 3.75
C HIS A 545 -4.44 -7.89 2.54
N PHE A 546 -5.45 -8.74 2.48
CA PHE A 546 -6.53 -8.68 1.51
C PHE A 546 -7.74 -8.11 2.24
N ASP A 547 -8.21 -6.94 1.85
CA ASP A 547 -9.17 -6.20 2.65
C ASP A 547 -10.62 -6.36 2.13
N TYR A 548 -11.58 -6.22 3.04
CA TYR A 548 -12.96 -6.02 2.63
C TYR A 548 -13.12 -4.61 2.07
N PHE A 549 -13.96 -4.50 1.04
CA PHE A 549 -14.42 -3.21 0.52
C PHE A 549 -15.93 -3.12 0.58
#